data_AF-A0A954TEF4-F1
#
_entry.id   AF-A0A954TEF4-F1
#
_cell.length_a   1.000
_cell.length_b   1.000
_cell.length_c   1.000
_cell.angle_alpha   90.00
_cell.angle_beta   90.00
_cell.angle_gamma   90.00
#
_symmetry.space_group_name_H-M   'P 1'
#
loop_
_entity.id
_entity.type
_entity.pdbx_description
1 polymer ?
#
loop_
_entity_poly.entity_id
_entity_poly.type
_entity_poly.pdbx_seq_one_letter_code
_entity_poly.pdbx_strand_id
1 'polypeptide(L)'
;SPVATLENCHDWQSTIPTTKCCVRILHFGFDRYLFIEHSKKRVAELDKLKALYPGRATSVLIEHGDANTVLTNWCAQTDWQRHRAVVFLDPYGMQVNWSTIEAIAATKAIDLWMLFPIGQAVNRLLINRKLPPEGWANALTRTFGEDAWRQRFYKKSVQQSLFGEEELETKVADFADIQAYFLERLGSVFESVAKNPLLLCNSRGMPIYLLCFAVGNERGAPTAVRMAQDILRP
;
A
#
# COMPACT_ATOMS: atom_id res chain seq x y z
N SER A 1 -19.70 8.84 9.53
CA SER A 1 -19.47 7.46 9.99
C SER A 1 -18.18 6.87 9.43
N PRO A 2 -17.21 6.42 10.24
CA PRO A 2 -15.96 5.84 9.74
C PRO A 2 -16.15 4.39 9.27
N VAL A 3 -15.70 4.09 8.04
CA VAL A 3 -15.61 2.73 7.47
C VAL A 3 -14.17 2.27 7.53
N ALA A 4 -13.91 1.02 7.95
CA ALA A 4 -12.58 0.42 7.79
C ALA A 4 -12.60 -0.49 6.56
N THR A 5 -11.73 -0.24 5.57
CA THR A 5 -11.59 -1.15 4.43
C THR A 5 -10.25 -1.86 4.51
N LEU A 6 -10.27 -3.19 4.56
CA LEU A 6 -9.07 -4.03 4.60
C LEU A 6 -8.99 -4.82 3.31
N GLU A 7 -7.91 -4.59 2.57
CA GLU A 7 -7.55 -5.40 1.41
C GLU A 7 -6.49 -6.43 1.82
N ASN A 8 -6.74 -7.71 1.50
CA ASN A 8 -5.80 -8.84 1.54
C ASN A 8 -4.92 -8.97 2.80
N CYS A 9 -5.49 -9.42 3.92
CA CYS A 9 -4.69 -9.73 5.12
C CYS A 9 -3.98 -11.09 4.98
N HIS A 10 -2.91 -11.18 4.19
CA HIS A 10 -2.32 -12.49 3.87
C HIS A 10 -1.07 -12.90 4.62
N ASP A 11 -0.31 -12.00 5.24
CA ASP A 11 0.84 -12.45 6.05
C ASP A 11 1.34 -11.37 7.02
N TRP A 12 0.86 -11.43 8.27
CA TRP A 12 1.78 -11.17 9.40
C TRP A 12 2.58 -12.45 9.56
N GLN A 13 3.71 -12.53 8.86
CA GLN A 13 4.49 -13.75 8.66
C GLN A 13 4.60 -14.60 9.93
N SER A 14 4.09 -15.83 9.80
CA SER A 14 4.06 -16.94 10.76
C SER A 14 2.98 -16.89 11.87
N THR A 15 2.11 -17.91 11.87
CA THR A 15 1.21 -18.37 12.96
C THR A 15 -0.18 -17.75 13.16
N ILE A 16 -0.62 -16.78 12.35
CA ILE A 16 -1.93 -16.13 12.56
C ILE A 16 -2.81 -16.28 11.31
N PRO A 17 -3.81 -17.19 11.28
CA PRO A 17 -4.74 -17.27 10.15
C PRO A 17 -5.40 -15.91 9.88
N THR A 18 -5.66 -15.61 8.61
CA THR A 18 -6.34 -14.41 8.04
C THR A 18 -7.48 -13.88 8.92
N THR A 19 -8.22 -14.81 9.54
CA THR A 19 -9.32 -14.57 10.49
C THR A 19 -8.89 -13.90 11.80
N LYS A 20 -7.73 -14.23 12.39
CA LYS A 20 -7.26 -13.68 13.67
C LYS A 20 -6.83 -12.20 13.59
N CYS A 21 -6.34 -11.72 12.45
CA CYS A 21 -6.04 -10.29 12.26
C CYS A 21 -7.32 -9.45 12.10
N CYS A 22 -8.27 -9.96 11.30
CA CYS A 22 -9.59 -9.33 11.13
C CYS A 22 -10.37 -9.27 12.45
N VAL A 23 -10.27 -10.32 13.26
CA VAL A 23 -10.84 -10.43 14.62
C VAL A 23 -10.48 -9.23 15.51
N ARG A 24 -9.20 -8.81 15.55
CA ARG A 24 -8.79 -7.68 16.42
C ARG A 24 -9.38 -6.35 15.96
N ILE A 25 -9.64 -6.19 14.66
CA ILE A 25 -10.16 -4.92 14.12
C ILE A 25 -11.65 -4.72 14.45
N LEU A 26 -12.41 -5.82 14.57
CA LEU A 26 -13.82 -5.78 14.96
C LEU A 26 -14.06 -5.30 16.40
N HIS A 27 -13.01 -5.19 17.21
CA HIS A 27 -13.08 -4.57 18.54
C HIS A 27 -13.11 -3.04 18.48
N PHE A 28 -12.65 -2.41 17.39
CA PHE A 28 -12.69 -0.95 17.27
C PHE A 28 -14.11 -0.42 17.05
N GLY A 29 -14.36 0.86 17.32
CA GLY A 29 -15.71 1.46 17.27
C GLY A 29 -16.19 1.87 15.88
N PHE A 30 -15.80 1.17 14.80
CA PHE A 30 -16.24 1.56 13.45
C PHE A 30 -17.70 1.18 13.20
N ASP A 31 -18.41 2.03 12.44
CA ASP A 31 -19.82 1.80 12.07
C ASP A 31 -19.96 0.64 11.07
N ARG A 32 -18.99 0.53 10.15
CA ARG A 32 -18.92 -0.52 9.13
C ARG A 32 -17.49 -0.98 8.87
N TYR A 33 -17.37 -2.23 8.45
CA TYR A 33 -16.14 -2.89 8.02
C TYR A 33 -16.38 -3.43 6.63
N LEU A 34 -15.50 -3.10 5.69
CA LEU A 34 -15.53 -3.59 4.32
C LEU A 34 -14.28 -4.44 4.08
N PHE A 35 -14.46 -5.73 3.84
CA PHE A 35 -13.37 -6.63 3.47
C PHE A 35 -13.47 -6.94 1.99
N ILE A 36 -12.38 -6.75 1.25
CA ILE A 36 -12.33 -7.02 -0.19
C ILE A 36 -11.35 -8.15 -0.44
N GLU A 37 -11.82 -9.20 -1.10
CA GLU A 37 -11.03 -10.42 -1.31
C GLU A 37 -11.32 -11.06 -2.68
N HIS A 38 -10.26 -11.35 -3.43
CA HIS A 38 -10.35 -11.95 -4.75
C HIS A 38 -10.58 -13.48 -4.72
N SER A 39 -10.11 -14.17 -3.67
CA SER A 39 -10.27 -15.63 -3.56
C SER A 39 -11.61 -16.01 -2.93
N LYS A 40 -12.48 -16.66 -3.71
CA LYS A 40 -13.72 -17.27 -3.21
C LYS A 40 -13.54 -18.11 -1.95
N LYS A 41 -12.44 -18.87 -1.86
CA LYS A 41 -12.12 -19.68 -0.67
C LYS A 41 -11.93 -18.80 0.57
N ARG A 42 -11.22 -17.68 0.44
CA ARG A 42 -10.94 -16.76 1.55
C ARG A 42 -12.15 -15.89 1.91
N VAL A 43 -12.97 -15.53 0.93
CA VAL A 43 -14.29 -14.93 1.16
C VAL A 43 -15.13 -15.83 2.08
N ALA A 44 -15.20 -17.13 1.78
CA ALA A 44 -15.92 -18.08 2.63
C ALA A 44 -15.34 -18.19 4.06
N GLU A 45 -14.03 -18.00 4.24
CA GLU A 45 -13.43 -17.91 5.58
C GLU A 45 -13.75 -16.59 6.28
N LEU A 46 -13.78 -15.46 5.55
CA LEU A 46 -14.17 -14.15 6.08
C LEU A 46 -15.64 -14.14 6.52
N ASP A 47 -16.53 -14.82 5.81
CA ASP A 47 -17.94 -14.90 6.20
C ASP A 47 -18.13 -15.55 7.57
N LYS A 48 -17.22 -16.44 7.99
CA LYS A 48 -17.24 -17.02 9.33
C LYS A 48 -17.00 -15.97 10.43
N LEU A 49 -16.40 -14.82 10.13
CA LEU A 49 -16.25 -13.72 11.09
C LEU A 49 -17.60 -13.21 11.60
N LYS A 50 -18.63 -13.20 10.75
CA LYS A 50 -19.99 -12.78 11.14
C LYS A 50 -20.55 -13.68 12.24
N ALA A 51 -20.27 -14.98 12.18
CA ALA A 51 -20.68 -15.93 13.21
C ALA A 51 -19.89 -15.77 14.52
N LEU A 52 -18.61 -15.38 14.45
CA LEU A 52 -17.78 -15.12 15.62
C LEU A 52 -18.14 -13.81 16.35
N TYR A 53 -18.75 -12.84 15.64
CA TYR A 53 -19.15 -11.54 16.17
C TYR A 53 -20.60 -11.19 15.81
N PRO A 54 -21.59 -11.90 16.36
CA PRO A 54 -22.99 -11.71 15.98
C PRO A 54 -23.48 -10.27 16.21
N GLY A 55 -22.99 -9.59 17.27
CA GLY A 55 -23.33 -8.19 17.55
C GLY A 55 -22.74 -7.16 16.57
N ARG A 56 -21.83 -7.58 15.68
CA ARG A 56 -21.23 -6.73 14.63
C ARG A 56 -21.53 -7.27 13.22
N ALA A 57 -22.25 -8.38 13.09
CA ALA A 57 -22.41 -9.08 11.83
C ALA A 57 -23.02 -8.20 10.73
N THR A 58 -23.96 -7.32 11.08
CA THR A 58 -24.59 -6.36 10.15
C THR A 58 -23.66 -5.21 9.75
N SER A 59 -22.63 -4.92 10.54
CA SER A 59 -21.59 -3.95 10.22
C SER A 59 -20.48 -4.52 9.33
N VAL A 60 -20.40 -5.84 9.15
CA VAL A 60 -19.37 -6.51 8.36
C VAL A 60 -19.87 -6.79 6.95
N LEU A 61 -19.29 -6.08 5.98
CA LEU A 61 -19.49 -6.24 4.54
C LEU A 61 -18.27 -6.96 3.96
N ILE A 62 -18.53 -7.94 3.09
CA ILE A 62 -17.49 -8.72 2.41
C ILE A 62 -17.80 -8.66 0.92
N GLU A 63 -16.85 -8.14 0.14
CA GLU A 63 -16.95 -8.01 -1.31
C GLU A 63 -15.95 -8.95 -1.97
N HIS A 64 -16.46 -9.78 -2.88
CA HIS A 64 -15.64 -10.68 -3.68
C HIS A 64 -15.27 -10.03 -5.01
N GLY A 65 -13.99 -9.71 -5.21
CA GLY A 65 -13.54 -9.08 -6.45
C GLY A 65 -12.10 -8.61 -6.43
N ASP A 66 -11.68 -8.02 -7.55
CA ASP A 66 -10.42 -7.29 -7.65
C ASP A 66 -10.53 -5.99 -6.85
N ALA A 67 -9.56 -5.76 -5.98
CA ALA A 67 -9.65 -4.66 -5.04
C ALA A 67 -9.42 -3.28 -5.67
N ASN A 68 -8.59 -3.18 -6.72
CA ASN A 68 -8.48 -1.93 -7.47
C ASN A 68 -9.85 -1.49 -8.01
N THR A 69 -10.61 -2.46 -8.56
CA THR A 69 -11.94 -2.22 -9.10
C THR A 69 -12.96 -1.90 -7.99
N VAL A 70 -13.04 -2.73 -6.96
CA VAL A 70 -14.02 -2.56 -5.87
C VAL A 70 -13.76 -1.27 -5.08
N LEU A 71 -12.51 -0.97 -4.73
CA LEU A 71 -12.15 0.25 -4.00
C LEU A 71 -12.45 1.51 -4.81
N THR A 72 -12.09 1.53 -6.09
CA THR A 72 -12.35 2.70 -6.95
C THR A 72 -13.86 2.96 -7.08
N ASN A 73 -14.65 1.91 -7.30
CA ASN A 73 -16.11 2.02 -7.36
C ASN A 73 -16.70 2.49 -6.03
N TRP A 74 -16.22 1.93 -4.91
CA TRP A 74 -16.67 2.33 -3.58
C TRP A 74 -16.33 3.79 -3.26
N CYS A 75 -15.14 4.26 -3.65
CA CYS A 75 -14.77 5.67 -3.54
C CYS A 75 -15.72 6.56 -4.36
N ALA A 76 -16.08 6.16 -5.57
CA ALA A 76 -16.97 6.94 -6.44
C ALA A 76 -18.44 6.97 -5.96
N GLN A 77 -18.92 5.90 -5.34
CA GLN A 77 -20.34 5.73 -4.98
C GLN A 77 -20.68 6.21 -3.56
N THR A 78 -19.68 6.46 -2.71
CA THR A 78 -19.89 6.86 -1.32
C THR A 78 -20.01 8.38 -1.17
N ASP A 79 -20.97 8.84 -0.35
CA ASP A 79 -21.09 10.27 0.00
C ASP A 79 -20.05 10.67 1.07
N TRP A 80 -18.87 11.09 0.62
CA TRP A 80 -17.77 11.51 1.48
C TRP A 80 -18.00 12.79 2.29
N GLN A 81 -19.09 13.52 2.05
CA GLN A 81 -19.49 14.64 2.92
C GLN A 81 -20.06 14.15 4.25
N ARG A 82 -20.58 12.92 4.30
CA ARG A 82 -21.21 12.30 5.48
C ARG A 82 -20.36 11.16 6.07
N HIS A 83 -19.40 10.66 5.29
CA HIS A 83 -18.61 9.50 5.63
C HIS A 83 -17.13 9.84 5.75
N ARG A 84 -16.45 9.08 6.61
CA ARG A 84 -15.00 9.04 6.71
C ARG A 84 -14.59 7.58 6.56
N ALA A 85 -13.33 7.31 6.25
CA ALA A 85 -12.84 5.96 6.33
C ALA A 85 -11.36 5.91 6.69
N VAL A 86 -10.95 4.72 7.12
CA VAL A 86 -9.55 4.33 7.13
C VAL A 86 -9.42 3.13 6.21
N VAL A 87 -8.53 3.21 5.23
CA VAL A 87 -8.23 2.09 4.32
C VAL A 87 -6.87 1.51 4.71
N PHE A 88 -6.77 0.19 4.70
CA PHE A 88 -5.51 -0.53 4.87
C PHE A 88 -5.27 -1.40 3.64
N LEU A 89 -4.20 -1.09 2.89
CA LEU A 89 -3.78 -1.83 1.71
C LEU A 89 -2.57 -2.71 2.02
N ASP A 90 -2.74 -4.02 1.89
CA ASP A 90 -1.67 -5.02 2.00
C ASP A 90 -1.54 -5.80 0.68
N PRO A 91 -0.88 -5.22 -0.34
CA PRO A 91 -0.80 -5.85 -1.64
C PRO A 91 0.21 -7.00 -1.63
N TYR A 92 -0.17 -8.11 -2.28
CA TYR A 92 0.78 -9.16 -2.60
C TYR A 92 1.65 -8.73 -3.78
N GLY A 93 2.81 -8.16 -3.48
CA GLY A 93 3.67 -7.54 -4.50
C GLY A 93 3.03 -6.28 -5.08
N MET A 94 3.22 -6.00 -6.36
CA MET A 94 2.80 -4.73 -6.99
C MET A 94 1.41 -4.79 -7.63
N GLN A 95 0.42 -5.28 -6.87
CA GLN A 95 -0.95 -5.49 -7.36
C GLN A 95 -1.83 -4.24 -7.25
N VAL A 96 -1.52 -3.31 -6.37
CA VAL A 96 -2.24 -2.04 -6.26
C VAL A 96 -1.73 -1.08 -7.33
N ASN A 97 -2.64 -0.61 -8.17
CA ASN A 97 -2.37 0.43 -9.15
C ASN A 97 -2.39 1.80 -8.48
N TRP A 98 -1.53 2.71 -8.95
CA TRP A 98 -1.50 4.09 -8.45
C TRP A 98 -2.85 4.80 -8.60
N SER A 99 -3.62 4.51 -9.66
CA SER A 99 -4.97 5.05 -9.85
C SER A 99 -5.94 4.73 -8.70
N THR A 100 -5.75 3.60 -8.01
CA THR A 100 -6.53 3.24 -6.82
C THR A 100 -6.17 4.14 -5.64
N ILE A 101 -4.89 4.45 -5.48
CA ILE A 101 -4.38 5.38 -4.46
C ILE A 101 -4.91 6.80 -4.73
N GLU A 102 -4.91 7.23 -6.00
CA GLU A 102 -5.49 8.51 -6.44
C GLU A 102 -6.99 8.57 -6.15
N ALA A 103 -7.75 7.52 -6.46
CA ALA A 103 -9.17 7.46 -6.16
C ALA A 103 -9.46 7.60 -4.66
N ILE A 104 -8.65 6.95 -3.81
CA ILE A 104 -8.74 7.07 -2.35
C ILE A 104 -8.42 8.50 -1.91
N ALA A 105 -7.32 9.08 -2.39
CA ALA A 105 -6.88 10.41 -2.00
C ALA A 105 -7.87 11.51 -2.42
N ALA A 106 -8.45 11.38 -3.62
CA ALA A 106 -9.44 12.31 -4.17
C ALA A 106 -10.70 12.47 -3.31
N THR A 107 -11.02 11.46 -2.48
CA THR A 107 -12.16 11.55 -1.54
C THR A 107 -11.99 12.64 -0.49
N LYS A 108 -10.73 13.00 -0.14
CA LYS A 108 -10.36 13.88 0.99
C LYS A 108 -10.97 13.47 2.35
N ALA A 109 -11.46 12.24 2.43
CA ALA A 109 -12.22 11.72 3.57
C ALA A 109 -11.73 10.35 4.02
N ILE A 110 -10.74 9.78 3.33
CA ILE A 110 -10.12 8.53 3.67
C ILE A 110 -8.68 8.77 4.15
N ASP A 111 -8.32 8.14 5.26
CA ASP A 111 -6.93 8.03 5.70
C ASP A 111 -6.40 6.64 5.29
N LEU A 112 -5.20 6.58 4.71
CA LEU A 112 -4.62 5.38 4.11
C LEU A 112 -3.45 4.87 4.95
N TRP A 113 -3.52 3.60 5.34
CA TRP A 113 -2.37 2.79 5.71
C TRP A 113 -1.99 1.87 4.54
N MET A 114 -0.70 1.77 4.22
CA MET A 114 -0.25 0.91 3.13
C MET A 114 1.03 0.14 3.52
N LEU A 115 1.02 -1.16 3.26
CA LEU A 115 2.18 -2.02 3.38
C LEU A 115 2.92 -2.10 2.04
N PHE A 116 3.74 -1.08 1.74
CA PHE A 116 4.40 -0.97 0.44
C PHE A 116 5.51 -2.03 0.28
N PRO A 117 5.49 -2.88 -0.77
CA PRO A 117 6.40 -4.03 -0.94
C PRO A 117 7.79 -3.62 -1.46
N ILE A 118 8.47 -2.75 -0.71
CA ILE A 118 9.71 -2.08 -1.11
C ILE A 118 10.83 -3.07 -1.48
N GLY A 119 11.03 -4.12 -0.69
CA GLY A 119 12.15 -5.06 -0.86
C GLY A 119 11.78 -6.35 -1.54
N GLN A 120 10.57 -6.85 -1.29
CA GLN A 120 10.13 -8.12 -1.87
C GLN A 120 9.64 -8.01 -3.31
N ALA A 121 9.32 -6.80 -3.79
CA ALA A 121 8.87 -6.57 -5.16
C ALA A 121 9.65 -5.45 -5.85
N VAL A 122 9.53 -4.21 -5.38
CA VAL A 122 10.02 -3.02 -6.10
C VAL A 122 11.53 -3.07 -6.32
N ASN A 123 12.31 -3.23 -5.24
CA ASN A 123 13.76 -3.26 -5.31
C ASN A 123 14.31 -4.42 -6.18
N ARG A 124 13.57 -5.54 -6.27
CA ARG A 124 13.95 -6.70 -7.08
C ARG A 124 13.79 -6.47 -8.58
N LEU A 125 12.81 -5.66 -8.98
CA LEU A 125 12.62 -5.33 -10.39
C LEU A 125 13.61 -4.28 -10.88
N LEU A 126 14.11 -3.45 -9.97
CA LEU A 126 15.18 -2.48 -10.23
C LEU A 126 16.53 -3.22 -10.34
N ILE A 127 16.82 -3.78 -11.51
CA ILE A 127 18.07 -4.49 -11.83
C ILE A 127 19.22 -3.52 -12.11
N ASN A 128 20.45 -4.02 -12.03
CA ASN A 128 21.65 -3.21 -12.23
C ASN A 128 22.21 -3.34 -13.66
N ARG A 129 23.03 -2.36 -14.08
CA ARG A 129 23.72 -2.25 -15.38
C ARG A 129 22.82 -2.16 -16.62
N LYS A 130 21.49 -2.18 -16.46
CA LYS A 130 20.51 -1.87 -17.49
C LYS A 130 19.17 -1.51 -16.85
N LEU A 131 18.29 -0.90 -17.63
CA LEU A 131 16.90 -0.74 -17.23
C LEU A 131 16.18 -2.10 -17.12
N PRO A 132 15.13 -2.19 -16.28
CA PRO A 132 14.28 -3.36 -16.23
C PRO A 132 13.62 -3.65 -17.59
N PRO A 133 13.38 -4.93 -17.94
CA PRO A 133 12.56 -5.29 -19.10
C PRO A 133 11.21 -4.58 -19.07
N GLU A 134 10.60 -4.35 -20.24
CA GLU A 134 9.41 -3.52 -20.39
C GLU A 134 8.26 -3.93 -19.46
N GLY A 135 7.96 -5.23 -19.34
CA GLY A 135 6.91 -5.70 -18.42
C GLY A 135 7.15 -5.34 -16.95
N TRP A 136 8.41 -5.35 -16.51
CA TRP A 136 8.79 -4.95 -15.15
C TRP A 136 8.74 -3.45 -14.97
N ALA A 137 9.24 -2.71 -15.97
CA ALA A 137 9.19 -1.27 -15.98
C ALA A 137 7.75 -0.75 -15.97
N ASN A 138 6.85 -1.39 -16.73
CA ASN A 138 5.42 -1.08 -16.72
C ASN A 138 4.80 -1.36 -15.35
N ALA A 139 5.22 -2.41 -14.66
CA ALA A 139 4.76 -2.69 -13.30
C ALA A 139 5.23 -1.65 -12.28
N LEU A 140 6.49 -1.20 -12.38
CA LEU A 140 7.02 -0.09 -11.58
C LEU A 140 6.26 1.21 -11.88
N THR A 141 6.03 1.53 -13.16
CA THR A 141 5.26 2.72 -13.56
C THR A 141 3.82 2.67 -13.07
N ARG A 142 3.13 1.52 -13.11
CA ARG A 142 1.78 1.39 -12.51
C ARG A 142 1.79 1.55 -11.00
N THR A 143 2.85 1.10 -10.33
CA THR A 143 2.99 1.17 -8.87
C THR A 143 3.26 2.59 -8.40
N PHE A 144 4.14 3.30 -9.11
CA PHE A 144 4.49 4.68 -8.77
C PHE A 144 3.52 5.70 -9.37
N GLY A 145 2.85 5.38 -10.46
CA GLY A 145 1.94 6.28 -11.19
C GLY A 145 2.62 7.15 -12.25
N GLU A 146 3.93 7.03 -12.43
CA GLU A 146 4.68 7.68 -13.53
C GLU A 146 5.95 6.88 -13.86
N ASP A 147 6.71 7.30 -14.87
CA ASP A 147 7.97 6.68 -15.30
C ASP A 147 9.24 7.46 -14.90
N ALA A 148 9.11 8.61 -14.24
CA ALA A 148 10.20 9.43 -13.72
C ALA A 148 11.15 8.68 -12.77
N TRP A 149 10.69 7.59 -12.15
CA TRP A 149 11.53 6.66 -11.38
C TRP A 149 12.75 6.17 -12.18
N ARG A 150 12.65 6.06 -13.51
CA ARG A 150 13.77 5.67 -14.37
C ARG A 150 14.93 6.64 -14.20
N GLN A 151 14.66 7.94 -14.36
CA GLN A 151 15.67 8.99 -14.21
C GLN A 151 16.11 9.16 -12.76
N ARG A 152 15.19 8.95 -11.80
CA ARG A 152 15.48 9.08 -10.37
C ARG A 152 16.40 7.97 -9.86
N PHE A 153 16.26 6.75 -10.39
CA PHE A 153 16.92 5.56 -9.86
C PHE A 153 18.08 5.04 -10.70
N TYR A 154 18.21 5.50 -11.95
CA TYR A 154 19.28 5.10 -12.87
C TYR A 154 20.11 6.30 -13.33
N LYS A 155 21.40 6.05 -13.53
CA LYS A 155 22.31 6.98 -14.21
C LYS A 155 22.96 6.28 -15.39
N LYS A 156 23.12 7.02 -16.48
CA LYS A 156 23.97 6.61 -17.59
C LYS A 156 25.42 6.68 -17.16
N SER A 157 26.17 5.61 -17.43
CA SER A 157 27.60 5.53 -17.17
C SER A 157 28.27 4.86 -18.36
N VAL A 158 29.32 5.47 -18.88
CA VAL A 158 30.21 4.83 -19.85
C VAL A 158 31.22 4.00 -19.08
N GLN A 159 31.31 2.70 -19.36
CA GLN A 159 32.32 1.82 -18.78
C GLN A 159 33.20 1.25 -19.88
N GLN A 160 34.51 1.19 -19.64
CA GLN A 160 35.42 0.47 -20.52
C GLN A 160 35.27 -1.04 -20.30
N SER A 161 34.96 -1.75 -21.38
CA SER A 161 34.94 -3.20 -21.45
C SER A 161 36.12 -3.72 -22.30
N LEU A 162 36.33 -5.04 -22.30
CA LEU A 162 37.33 -5.69 -23.17
C LEU A 162 37.06 -5.45 -24.67
N PHE A 163 35.85 -5.02 -25.04
CA PHE A 163 35.43 -4.78 -26.43
C PHE A 163 35.22 -3.30 -26.75
N GLY A 164 35.65 -2.38 -25.86
CA GLY A 164 35.49 -0.94 -26.03
C GLY A 164 34.54 -0.31 -25.01
N GLU A 165 34.15 0.94 -25.26
CA GLU A 165 33.23 1.69 -24.40
C GLU A 165 31.80 1.16 -24.52
N GLU A 166 31.19 0.86 -23.38
CA GLU A 166 29.80 0.42 -23.27
C GLU A 166 29.00 1.45 -22.47
N GLU A 167 27.92 1.97 -23.06
CA GLU A 167 26.95 2.78 -22.34
C GLU A 167 26.02 1.88 -21.52
N LEU A 168 26.06 2.03 -20.20
CA LEU A 168 25.24 1.27 -19.26
C LEU A 168 24.30 2.19 -18.50
N GLU A 169 23.12 1.68 -18.16
CA GLU A 169 22.24 2.29 -17.17
C GLU A 169 22.45 1.61 -15.82
N THR A 170 23.20 2.27 -14.94
CA THR A 170 23.52 1.74 -13.62
C THR A 170 22.46 2.20 -12.62
N LYS A 171 21.89 1.25 -11.87
CA LYS A 171 21.01 1.57 -10.77
C LYS A 171 21.84 2.22 -9.66
N VAL A 172 21.44 3.42 -9.27
CA VAL A 172 22.05 4.17 -8.17
C VAL A 172 21.17 4.26 -6.93
N ALA A 173 19.87 3.98 -7.08
CA ALA A 173 18.94 4.03 -5.96
C ALA A 173 19.16 2.90 -4.96
N ASP A 174 19.16 3.26 -3.69
CA ASP A 174 19.05 2.33 -2.58
C ASP A 174 17.61 2.29 -2.00
N PHE A 175 17.44 1.64 -0.84
CA PHE A 175 16.15 1.60 -0.17
C PHE A 175 15.66 2.97 0.32
N ALA A 176 16.58 3.85 0.73
CA ALA A 176 16.23 5.19 1.19
C ALA A 176 15.74 6.05 0.01
N ASP A 177 16.37 5.93 -1.17
CA ASP A 177 15.90 6.58 -2.39
C ASP A 177 14.49 6.12 -2.79
N ILE A 178 14.23 4.81 -2.76
CA ILE A 178 12.91 4.25 -3.10
C ILE A 178 11.86 4.69 -2.09
N GLN A 179 12.19 4.67 -0.80
CA GLN A 179 11.33 5.15 0.27
C GLN A 179 10.99 6.63 0.08
N ALA A 180 11.99 7.49 -0.09
CA ALA A 180 11.80 8.93 -0.28
C ALA A 180 10.89 9.21 -1.47
N TYR A 181 11.18 8.58 -2.61
CA TYR A 181 10.37 8.73 -3.82
C TYR A 181 8.92 8.28 -3.60
N PHE A 182 8.68 7.15 -2.93
CA PHE A 182 7.33 6.70 -2.67
C PHE A 182 6.56 7.63 -1.71
N LEU A 183 7.22 8.18 -0.69
CA LEU A 183 6.59 9.18 0.20
C LEU A 183 6.28 10.49 -0.55
N GLU A 184 7.16 10.94 -1.43
CA GLU A 184 6.93 12.11 -2.31
C GLU A 184 5.70 11.86 -3.18
N ARG A 185 5.59 10.67 -3.77
CA ARG A 185 4.40 10.26 -4.54
C ARG A 185 3.14 10.28 -3.71
N LEU A 186 3.14 9.73 -2.49
CA LEU A 186 1.97 9.81 -1.61
C LEU A 186 1.63 11.28 -1.27
N GLY A 187 2.64 12.10 -1.01
CA GLY A 187 2.48 13.52 -0.71
C GLY A 187 1.99 14.36 -1.88
N SER A 188 2.06 13.86 -3.11
CA SER A 188 1.52 14.57 -4.28
C SER A 188 0.01 14.41 -4.44
N VAL A 189 -0.62 13.46 -3.75
CA VAL A 189 -2.07 13.18 -3.87
C VAL A 189 -2.82 13.30 -2.54
N PHE A 190 -2.17 12.99 -1.41
CA PHE A 190 -2.76 13.14 -0.08
C PHE A 190 -2.44 14.51 0.53
N GLU A 191 -3.27 14.91 1.49
CA GLU A 191 -3.06 16.15 2.24
C GLU A 191 -1.75 16.14 3.03
N SER A 192 -1.46 15.04 3.72
CA SER A 192 -0.22 14.89 4.48
C SER A 192 0.15 13.42 4.63
N VAL A 193 1.46 13.17 4.72
CA VAL A 193 2.04 11.83 4.89
C VAL A 193 2.90 11.80 6.14
N ALA A 194 2.89 10.69 6.87
CA ALA A 194 3.79 10.49 8.00
C ALA A 194 5.25 10.43 7.52
N LYS A 195 6.13 11.20 8.19
CA LYS A 195 7.52 11.38 7.74
C LYS A 195 8.49 10.27 8.19
N ASN A 196 8.05 9.39 9.08
CA ASN A 196 8.82 8.26 9.61
C ASN A 196 8.14 6.92 9.24
N PRO A 197 8.04 6.53 7.96
CA PRO A 197 7.50 5.22 7.63
C PRO A 197 8.34 4.12 8.30
N LEU A 198 7.69 3.02 8.67
CA LEU A 198 8.33 1.94 9.40
C LEU A 198 8.83 0.89 8.40
N LEU A 199 10.14 0.71 8.35
CA LEU A 199 10.78 -0.33 7.54
C LEU A 199 10.66 -1.68 8.26
N LEU A 200 9.97 -2.64 7.63
CA LEU A 200 9.82 -3.98 8.16
C LEU A 200 10.84 -4.90 7.49
N CYS A 201 11.73 -5.46 8.30
CA CYS A 201 12.79 -6.33 7.87
C CYS A 201 12.50 -7.80 8.19
N ASN A 202 13.10 -8.72 7.46
CA ASN A 202 13.14 -10.13 7.86
C ASN A 202 14.12 -10.37 9.03
N SER A 203 14.20 -11.63 9.47
CA SER A 203 15.14 -12.10 10.48
C SER A 203 16.63 -11.90 10.13
N ARG A 204 16.96 -11.58 8.87
CA ARG A 204 18.32 -11.26 8.42
C ARG A 204 18.56 -9.74 8.28
N GLY A 205 17.62 -8.91 8.72
CA GLY A 205 17.72 -7.45 8.64
C GLY A 205 17.46 -6.88 7.24
N MET A 206 17.02 -7.69 6.27
CA MET A 206 16.73 -7.20 4.92
C MET A 206 15.35 -6.57 4.86
N PRO A 207 15.20 -5.34 4.34
CA PRO A 207 13.90 -4.70 4.17
C PRO A 207 12.99 -5.52 3.25
N ILE A 208 11.74 -5.71 3.67
CA ILE A 208 10.70 -6.40 2.91
C ILE A 208 9.57 -5.43 2.55
N TYR A 209 9.04 -4.75 3.56
CA TYR A 209 7.94 -3.81 3.44
C TYR A 209 8.28 -2.47 4.06
N LEU A 210 7.58 -1.43 3.59
CA LEU A 210 7.57 -0.10 4.15
C LEU A 210 6.13 0.21 4.56
N LEU A 211 5.85 0.24 5.86
CA LEU A 211 4.54 0.63 6.37
C LEU A 211 4.44 2.16 6.34
N CYS A 212 3.50 2.65 5.53
CA CYS A 212 3.25 4.07 5.29
C CYS A 212 1.88 4.48 5.80
N PHE A 213 1.74 5.77 6.13
CA PHE A 213 0.46 6.37 6.46
C PHE A 213 0.29 7.72 5.75
N ALA A 214 -0.87 7.93 5.14
CA ALA A 214 -1.25 9.16 4.48
C ALA A 214 -2.68 9.58 4.88
N VAL A 215 -2.92 10.87 5.03
CA VAL A 215 -4.19 11.44 5.46
C VAL A 215 -4.84 12.14 4.29
N GLY A 216 -6.10 11.81 3.98
CA GLY A 216 -6.87 12.53 2.96
C GLY A 216 -7.53 13.80 3.50
N ASN A 217 -7.82 13.87 4.80
CA ASN A 217 -8.59 14.97 5.37
C ASN A 217 -7.73 16.09 5.99
N GLU A 218 -7.84 17.28 5.41
CA GLU A 218 -7.21 18.53 5.85
C GLU A 218 -7.37 18.82 7.35
N ARG A 219 -8.61 18.85 7.85
CA ARG A 219 -8.89 19.22 9.25
C ARG A 219 -8.26 18.24 10.25
N GLY A 220 -8.23 16.94 9.90
CA GLY A 220 -7.70 15.89 10.74
C GLY A 220 -6.18 15.69 10.62
N ALA A 221 -5.55 16.20 9.55
CA ALA A 221 -4.17 15.88 9.18
C ALA A 221 -3.15 16.07 10.31
N PRO A 222 -3.11 17.21 11.05
CA PRO A 222 -2.11 17.40 12.10
C PRO A 222 -2.19 16.35 13.22
N THR A 223 -3.40 15.96 13.61
CA THR A 223 -3.62 14.98 14.68
C THR A 223 -3.40 13.56 14.19
N ALA A 224 -3.95 13.21 13.02
CA ALA A 224 -3.82 11.88 12.44
C ALA A 224 -2.36 11.54 12.12
N VAL A 225 -1.61 12.48 11.52
CA VAL A 225 -0.18 12.30 11.27
C VAL A 225 0.57 12.10 12.59
N ARG A 226 0.36 12.95 13.61
CA ARG A 226 1.03 12.79 14.91
C ARG A 226 0.80 11.40 15.50
N MET A 227 -0.44 10.93 15.53
CA MET A 227 -0.78 9.58 16.01
C MET A 227 -0.12 8.48 15.19
N ALA A 228 -0.13 8.60 13.86
CA ALA A 228 0.50 7.61 12.99
C ALA A 228 2.02 7.57 13.17
N GLN A 229 2.67 8.73 13.31
CA GLN A 229 4.11 8.78 13.57
C GLN A 229 4.48 8.12 14.90
N ASP A 230 3.60 8.16 15.90
CA ASP A 230 3.79 7.45 17.17
C ASP A 230 3.65 5.92 17.00
N ILE A 231 2.70 5.47 16.17
CA ILE A 231 2.52 4.04 15.83
C ILE A 231 3.71 3.51 15.01
N LEU A 232 4.28 4.34 14.14
CA LEU A 232 5.39 3.98 13.25
C LEU A 232 6.77 4.01 13.95
N ARG A 233 6.82 4.24 15.27
CA ARG A 233 8.08 4.17 16.02
C ARG A 233 8.52 2.70 16.14
N PRO A 234 9.81 2.38 15.88
CA PRO A 234 10.37 1.04 16.06
C PRO A 234 10.29 0.54 17.50
#